data_AF-X0W281-F1
#
_entry.id   AF-X0W281-F1
#
_cell.length_a   1.000
_cell.length_b   1.000
_cell.length_c   1.000
_cell.angle_alpha   90.00
_cell.angle_beta   90.00
_cell.angle_gamma   90.00
#
_symmetry.space_group_name_H-M   'P 1'
#
loop_
_entity.id
_entity.type
_entity.pdbx_description
1 polymer ?
#
loop_
_entity_poly.entity_id
_entity_poly.type
_entity_poly.pdbx_seq_one_letter_code
_entity_poly.pdbx_strand_id
1 'polypeptide(L)'
;MGEVELHRLEDVTGDTWEALSRRRIFFAHQSVGDNILDGVRDIVREYGNIDLKIADVHGREAPPPAALFHARVGQNGDPRSKLDGFRAALDAGLGERLDVAGVKLCFADVNRDTDAGAVFDYYQQTLGELEERYPQIAFIHFSAPIRSQPVGLKKQLKNFIKSRLGRPGVWEDNFKRQEY
;
A
#
# COMPACT_ATOMS: atom_id res chain seq x y z
N MET A 1 -22.88 -6.49 3.20
CA MET A 1 -21.87 -5.59 2.59
C MET A 1 -22.56 -4.28 2.31
N GLY A 2 -22.14 -3.19 2.95
CA GLY A 2 -22.62 -1.86 2.61
C GLY A 2 -22.19 -1.50 1.20
N GLU A 3 -23.05 -0.80 0.46
CA GLU A 3 -22.73 -0.25 -0.85
C GLU A 3 -21.64 0.81 -0.65
N VAL A 4 -20.46 0.58 -1.24
CA VAL A 4 -19.39 1.59 -1.23
C VAL A 4 -19.72 2.55 -2.35
N GLU A 5 -20.23 3.73 -2.00
CA GLU A 5 -20.44 4.81 -2.94
C GLU A 5 -19.08 5.31 -3.42
N LEU A 6 -18.76 5.07 -4.69
CA LEU A 6 -17.54 5.58 -5.32
C LEU A 6 -17.83 6.96 -5.89
N HIS A 7 -17.50 8.00 -5.13
CA HIS A 7 -17.58 9.38 -5.60
C HIS A 7 -16.60 9.60 -6.76
N ARG A 8 -17.01 10.38 -7.76
CA ARG A 8 -16.12 10.79 -8.84
C ARG A 8 -15.14 11.84 -8.30
N LEU A 9 -13.96 11.96 -8.89
CA LEU A 9 -13.00 12.99 -8.47
C LEU A 9 -13.58 14.39 -8.62
N GLU A 10 -14.42 14.59 -9.65
CA GLU A 10 -15.17 15.81 -9.91
C GLU A 10 -16.16 16.19 -8.79
N ASP A 11 -16.61 15.22 -7.99
CA ASP A 11 -17.57 15.45 -6.90
C ASP A 11 -16.87 15.94 -5.62
N VAL A 12 -15.53 15.86 -5.56
CA VAL A 12 -14.74 16.31 -4.41
C VAL A 12 -14.56 17.83 -4.46
N THR A 13 -15.03 18.51 -3.41
CA THR A 13 -15.03 19.97 -3.33
C THR A 13 -13.62 20.55 -3.19
N GLY A 14 -13.44 21.81 -3.63
CA GLY A 14 -12.18 22.54 -3.49
C GLY A 14 -11.67 22.60 -2.04
N ASP A 15 -12.57 22.86 -1.08
CA ASP A 15 -12.24 22.86 0.35
C ASP A 15 -11.71 21.51 0.84
N THR A 16 -12.21 20.40 0.27
CA THR A 16 -11.72 19.05 0.60
C THR A 16 -10.32 18.82 0.04
N TRP A 17 -10.04 19.27 -1.19
CA TRP A 17 -8.70 19.22 -1.78
C TRP A 17 -7.70 20.10 -1.02
N GLU A 18 -8.13 21.28 -0.59
CA GLU A 18 -7.32 22.16 0.25
C GLU A 18 -7.06 21.56 1.64
N ALA A 19 -8.06 20.90 2.23
CA ALA A 19 -7.85 20.17 3.48
C ALA A 19 -6.83 19.03 3.31
N LEU A 20 -6.85 18.33 2.17
CA LEU A 20 -5.90 17.26 1.84
C LEU A 20 -4.48 17.79 1.64
N SER A 21 -4.29 18.92 0.95
CA SER A 21 -2.95 19.49 0.67
C SER A 21 -2.16 19.85 1.93
N ARG A 22 -2.86 20.05 3.04
CA ARG A 22 -2.29 20.37 4.35
C ARG A 22 -1.97 19.14 5.21
N ARG A 23 -2.30 17.93 4.74
CA ARG A 23 -2.03 16.68 5.48
C ARG A 23 -0.61 16.19 5.28
N ARG A 24 -0.06 15.62 6.35
CA ARG A 24 1.21 14.89 6.38
C ARG A 24 0.87 13.41 6.35
N ILE A 25 0.91 12.83 5.16
CA ILE A 25 0.50 11.46 4.89
C ILE A 25 1.76 10.63 4.65
N PHE A 26 1.89 9.46 5.27
CA PHE A 26 2.99 8.56 4.99
C PHE A 26 2.52 7.25 4.35
N PHE A 27 3.01 6.99 3.14
CA PHE A 27 2.79 5.76 2.42
C PHE A 27 4.06 4.92 2.39
N ALA A 28 4.11 3.88 3.23
CA ALA A 28 5.20 2.93 3.23
C ALA A 28 4.91 1.80 2.23
N HIS A 29 5.83 1.57 1.30
CA HIS A 29 5.58 0.63 0.22
C HIS A 29 6.86 -0.07 -0.26
N GLN A 30 6.73 -0.84 -1.33
CA GLN A 30 7.82 -1.31 -2.19
C GLN A 30 7.26 -1.36 -3.62
N SER A 31 8.08 -1.69 -4.61
CA SER A 31 7.72 -2.09 -5.98
C SER A 31 6.45 -1.42 -6.52
N VAL A 32 5.32 -2.13 -6.61
CA VAL A 32 4.04 -1.63 -7.17
C VAL A 32 3.52 -0.35 -6.50
N GLY A 33 3.97 -0.04 -5.28
CA GLY A 33 3.69 1.26 -4.66
C GLY A 33 4.18 2.45 -5.50
N ASP A 34 5.31 2.31 -6.21
CA ASP A 34 5.76 3.36 -7.14
C ASP A 34 4.76 3.58 -8.27
N ASN A 35 4.15 2.53 -8.80
CA ASN A 35 3.11 2.66 -9.83
C ASN A 35 1.83 3.32 -9.30
N ILE A 36 1.49 3.09 -8.03
CA ILE A 36 0.38 3.83 -7.39
C ILE A 36 0.73 5.31 -7.33
N LEU A 37 1.94 5.66 -6.89
CA LEU A 37 2.40 7.04 -6.82
C LEU A 37 2.46 7.71 -8.19
N ASP A 38 2.83 6.99 -9.25
CA ASP A 38 2.77 7.49 -10.62
C ASP A 38 1.32 7.81 -11.02
N GLY A 39 0.36 6.93 -10.71
CA GLY A 39 -1.06 7.20 -10.94
C GLY A 39 -1.56 8.42 -10.16
N VAL A 40 -1.13 8.60 -8.90
CA VAL A 40 -1.47 9.80 -8.12
C VAL A 40 -0.87 11.05 -8.75
N ARG A 41 0.39 11.00 -9.23
CA ARG A 41 1.02 12.12 -9.95
C ARG A 41 0.25 12.47 -11.22
N ASP A 42 -0.22 11.47 -11.95
CA ASP A 42 -0.98 11.68 -13.18
C ASP A 42 -2.33 12.35 -12.87
N ILE A 43 -3.04 11.91 -11.83
CA ILE A 43 -4.27 12.58 -11.35
C ILE A 43 -3.98 14.03 -10.95
N VAL A 44 -2.94 14.31 -10.16
CA VAL A 44 -2.58 15.68 -9.75
C VAL A 44 -2.27 16.57 -10.96
N ARG A 45 -1.62 16.04 -12.00
CA ARG A 45 -1.31 16.79 -13.23
C ARG A 45 -2.54 17.05 -14.08
N GLU A 46 -3.44 16.08 -14.16
CA GLU A 46 -4.67 16.16 -14.96
C GLU A 46 -5.69 17.12 -14.31
N TYR A 47 -5.79 17.10 -12.98
CA TYR A 47 -6.72 17.90 -12.20
C TYR A 47 -6.01 19.07 -11.52
N GLY A 48 -5.94 20.21 -12.21
CA GLY A 48 -5.21 21.40 -11.77
C GLY A 48 -5.68 22.05 -10.45
N ASN A 49 -6.77 21.58 -9.85
CA ASN A 49 -7.28 22.02 -8.55
C ASN A 49 -6.76 21.18 -7.36
N ILE A 50 -5.97 20.13 -7.61
CA ILE A 50 -5.41 19.26 -6.57
C ILE A 50 -3.97 19.67 -6.26
N ASP A 51 -3.73 20.38 -5.16
CA ASP A 51 -2.38 20.75 -4.69
C ASP A 51 -1.77 19.71 -3.75
N LEU A 52 -1.67 18.45 -4.18
CA LEU A 52 -1.04 17.39 -3.39
C LEU A 52 0.43 17.21 -3.76
N LYS A 53 1.32 17.61 -2.85
CA LYS A 53 2.76 17.35 -2.98
C LYS A 53 3.08 15.89 -2.68
N ILE A 54 4.04 15.32 -3.40
CA ILE A 54 4.50 13.93 -3.23
C ILE A 54 6.02 13.96 -3.04
N ALA A 55 6.52 13.40 -1.93
CA ALA A 55 7.94 13.49 -1.57
C ALA A 55 8.47 12.15 -1.04
N ASP A 56 9.67 11.77 -1.47
CA ASP A 56 10.40 10.63 -0.89
C ASP A 56 11.06 11.07 0.43
N VAL A 57 10.86 10.32 1.51
CA VAL A 57 11.45 10.61 2.83
C VAL A 57 12.98 10.55 2.80
N HIS A 58 13.56 9.78 1.88
CA HIS A 58 15.01 9.69 1.67
C HIS A 58 15.50 10.62 0.55
N GLY A 59 14.64 11.51 0.06
CA GLY A 59 14.98 12.53 -0.93
C GLY A 59 16.09 13.46 -0.43
N ARG A 60 16.81 14.07 -1.39
CA ARG A 60 17.90 15.03 -1.08
C ARG A 60 17.39 16.44 -0.77
N GLU A 61 16.14 16.72 -1.10
CA GLU A 61 15.52 18.03 -0.90
C GLU A 61 14.98 18.17 0.52
N ALA A 62 14.87 19.40 1.00
CA ALA A 62 14.21 19.66 2.27
C ALA A 62 12.74 19.24 2.18
N PRO A 63 12.23 18.47 3.16
CA PRO A 63 10.86 17.97 3.09
C PRO A 63 9.87 19.15 3.15
N PRO A 64 8.80 19.15 2.33
CA PRO A 64 7.75 20.14 2.43
C PRO A 64 7.04 20.06 3.79
N PRO A 65 6.32 21.11 4.23
CA PRO A 65 5.60 21.09 5.51
C PRO A 65 4.44 20.07 5.52
N ALA A 66 3.83 19.82 4.36
CA ALA A 66 2.77 18.84 4.14
C ALA A 66 2.93 18.21 2.75
N ALA A 67 2.68 16.91 2.66
CA ALA A 67 2.77 16.10 1.46
C ALA A 67 2.24 14.68 1.71
N LEU A 68 2.00 13.96 0.62
CA LEU A 68 2.11 12.51 0.57
C LEU A 68 3.60 12.13 0.57
N PHE A 69 4.14 11.90 1.77
CA PHE A 69 5.45 11.32 1.97
C PHE A 69 5.41 9.83 1.66
N HIS A 70 6.47 9.30 1.05
CA HIS A 70 6.59 7.88 0.81
C HIS A 70 8.01 7.37 1.03
N ALA A 71 8.13 6.09 1.35
CA ALA A 71 9.41 5.41 1.45
C ALA A 71 9.28 3.94 1.08
N ARG A 72 10.36 3.38 0.54
CA ARG A 72 10.49 1.94 0.36
C ARG A 72 10.92 1.29 1.68
N VAL A 73 10.10 0.40 2.22
CA VAL A 73 10.37 -0.31 3.48
C VAL A 73 10.42 -1.82 3.28
N GLY A 74 11.22 -2.50 4.11
CA GLY A 74 11.36 -3.96 4.10
C GLY A 74 11.83 -4.55 2.77
N GLN A 75 11.53 -5.83 2.56
CA GLN A 75 11.95 -6.61 1.39
C GLN A 75 10.75 -7.26 0.69
N ASN A 76 10.81 -7.42 -0.63
CA ASN A 76 9.76 -8.11 -1.37
C ASN A 76 9.75 -9.60 -1.03
N GLY A 77 8.56 -10.14 -0.74
CA GLY A 77 8.41 -11.53 -0.32
C GLY A 77 8.53 -11.72 1.19
N ASP A 78 8.79 -10.64 1.95
CA ASP A 78 8.88 -10.67 3.41
C ASP A 78 7.93 -9.62 4.01
N PRO A 79 6.66 -9.98 4.28
CA PRO A 79 5.67 -9.06 4.84
C PRO A 79 6.07 -8.55 6.23
N ARG A 80 6.77 -9.38 7.03
CA ARG A 80 7.21 -9.00 8.37
C ARG A 80 8.24 -7.87 8.31
N SER A 81 9.24 -7.99 7.43
CA SER A 81 10.24 -6.93 7.24
C SER A 81 9.63 -5.59 6.79
N LYS A 82 8.50 -5.61 6.08
CA LYS A 82 7.79 -4.39 5.67
C LYS A 82 7.09 -3.72 6.84
N LEU A 83 6.46 -4.51 7.70
CA LEU A 83 5.84 -4.03 8.93
C LEU A 83 6.89 -3.49 9.90
N ASP A 84 8.02 -4.18 10.06
CA ASP A 84 9.15 -3.72 10.87
C ASP A 84 9.75 -2.43 10.32
N GLY A 85 9.93 -2.34 9.00
CA GLY A 85 10.41 -1.12 8.35
C GLY A 85 9.43 0.06 8.48
N PHE A 86 8.12 -0.20 8.40
CA PHE A 86 7.09 0.81 8.64
C PHE A 86 7.14 1.34 10.07
N ARG A 87 7.17 0.43 11.07
CA ARG A 87 7.34 0.79 12.48
C ARG A 87 8.60 1.59 12.71
N ALA A 88 9.74 1.14 12.16
CA ALA A 88 11.02 1.82 12.31
C ALA A 88 11.00 3.24 11.73
N ALA A 89 10.30 3.45 10.61
CA ALA A 89 10.15 4.79 10.03
C ALA A 89 9.33 5.73 10.93
N LEU A 90 8.27 5.23 11.58
CA LEU A 90 7.50 6.00 12.55
C LEU A 90 8.31 6.30 13.81
N ASP A 91 8.98 5.28 14.36
CA ASP A 91 9.82 5.36 15.56
C ASP A 91 11.03 6.29 15.35
N ALA A 92 11.50 6.45 14.10
CA ALA A 92 12.57 7.39 13.73
C ALA A 92 12.13 8.87 13.68
N GLY A 93 10.89 9.17 14.09
CA GLY A 93 10.38 10.53 14.28
C GLY A 93 9.29 10.96 13.30
N LEU A 94 8.93 10.12 12.31
CA LEU A 94 7.75 10.40 11.48
C LEU A 94 6.46 10.31 12.30
N GLY A 95 6.37 9.39 13.27
CA GLY A 95 5.14 9.16 14.04
C GLY A 95 4.60 10.40 14.74
N GLU A 96 5.47 11.28 15.24
CA GLU A 96 5.09 12.52 15.93
C GLU A 96 4.56 13.62 15.00
N ARG A 97 4.63 13.41 13.68
CA ARG A 97 4.42 14.45 12.66
C ARG A 97 3.42 14.07 11.59
N LEU A 98 2.83 12.89 11.64
CA LEU A 98 1.90 12.45 10.61
C LEU A 98 0.46 12.63 11.08
N ASP A 99 -0.41 12.93 10.13
CA ASP A 99 -1.86 12.93 10.33
C ASP A 99 -2.46 11.60 9.85
N VAL A 100 -1.81 10.96 8.87
CA VAL A 100 -2.24 9.70 8.25
C VAL A 100 -1.02 8.85 7.92
N ALA A 101 -1.10 7.54 8.15
CA ALA A 101 -0.05 6.61 7.73
C ALA A 101 -0.63 5.29 7.23
N GLY A 102 0.07 4.62 6.34
CA GLY A 102 -0.30 3.29 5.93
C GLY A 102 0.83 2.53 5.26
N VAL A 103 0.80 1.21 5.43
CA VAL A 103 1.79 0.29 4.87
C VAL A 103 1.12 -0.64 3.88
N LYS A 104 1.71 -0.73 2.68
CA LYS A 104 1.20 -1.55 1.58
C LYS A 104 2.00 -2.86 1.47
N LEU A 105 1.31 -3.97 1.68
CA LEU A 105 1.78 -5.29 1.27
C LEU A 105 1.50 -5.51 -0.23
N CYS A 106 2.35 -6.29 -0.87
CA CYS A 106 2.32 -6.59 -2.29
C CYS A 106 1.86 -8.03 -2.53
N PHE A 107 1.45 -8.34 -3.76
CA PHE A 107 1.09 -9.71 -4.15
C PHE A 107 2.25 -10.70 -3.93
N ALA A 108 3.50 -10.21 -3.94
CA ALA A 108 4.68 -11.04 -3.75
C ALA A 108 4.87 -11.49 -2.29
N ASP A 109 4.26 -10.79 -1.33
CA ASP A 109 4.48 -11.02 0.10
C ASP A 109 3.63 -12.16 0.67
N VAL A 110 2.58 -12.55 -0.05
CA VAL A 110 1.70 -13.68 0.31
C VAL A 110 1.52 -14.58 -0.92
N ASN A 111 1.90 -15.84 -0.76
CA ASN A 111 1.76 -16.91 -1.74
C ASN A 111 1.22 -18.18 -1.06
N ARG A 112 0.91 -19.23 -1.82
CA ARG A 112 0.29 -20.46 -1.30
C ARG A 112 0.99 -21.12 -0.10
N ASP A 113 2.30 -20.92 0.04
CA ASP A 113 3.13 -21.52 1.09
C ASP A 113 3.30 -20.58 2.29
N THR A 114 2.73 -19.37 2.21
CA THR A 114 2.73 -18.39 3.30
C THR A 114 1.71 -18.77 4.37
N ASP A 115 2.12 -18.72 5.63
CA ASP A 115 1.19 -18.72 6.76
C ASP A 115 0.51 -17.35 6.85
N ALA A 116 -0.61 -17.19 6.15
CA ALA A 116 -1.36 -15.92 6.13
C ALA A 116 -1.94 -15.56 7.50
N GLY A 117 -2.25 -16.56 8.35
CA GLY A 117 -2.70 -16.31 9.72
C GLY A 117 -1.61 -15.63 10.53
N ALA A 118 -0.39 -16.20 10.52
CA ALA A 118 0.74 -15.58 11.21
C ALA A 118 1.09 -14.18 10.67
N VAL A 119 0.94 -13.94 9.36
CA VAL A 119 1.12 -12.60 8.78
C VAL A 119 0.04 -11.63 9.25
N PHE A 120 -1.22 -12.06 9.29
CA PHE A 120 -2.33 -11.22 9.74
C PHE A 120 -2.25 -10.92 11.24
N ASP A 121 -1.93 -11.91 12.07
CA ASP A 121 -1.71 -11.73 13.51
C ASP A 121 -0.60 -10.70 13.77
N TYR A 122 0.52 -10.82 13.04
CA TYR A 122 1.63 -9.86 13.17
C TYR A 122 1.24 -8.46 12.67
N TYR A 123 0.43 -8.38 11.61
CA TYR A 123 -0.12 -7.13 11.12
C TYR A 123 -0.99 -6.45 12.19
N GLN A 124 -1.96 -7.18 12.75
CA GLN A 124 -2.85 -6.66 13.79
C GLN A 124 -2.08 -6.23 15.03
N GLN A 125 -1.15 -7.05 15.50
CA GLN A 125 -0.30 -6.69 16.64
C GLN A 125 0.49 -5.41 16.36
N THR A 126 1.16 -5.33 15.21
CA THR A 126 2.00 -4.17 14.87
C THR A 126 1.16 -2.90 14.76
N LEU A 127 0.02 -2.95 14.09
CA LEU A 127 -0.84 -1.78 13.89
C LEU A 127 -1.50 -1.36 15.21
N GLY A 128 -1.95 -2.30 16.04
CA GLY A 128 -2.50 -1.99 17.37
C GLY A 128 -1.47 -1.31 18.28
N GLU A 129 -0.23 -1.81 18.33
CA GLU A 129 0.85 -1.16 19.09
C GLU A 129 1.17 0.26 18.56
N LEU A 130 1.07 0.48 17.24
CA LEU A 130 1.32 1.78 16.63
C LEU A 130 0.16 2.76 16.84
N GLU A 131 -1.09 2.29 16.83
CA GLU A 131 -2.29 3.07 17.14
C GLU A 131 -2.27 3.56 18.59
N GLU A 132 -1.91 2.68 19.53
CA GLU A 132 -1.74 3.06 20.95
C GLU A 132 -0.61 4.07 21.14
N ARG A 133 0.49 3.92 20.40
CA ARG A 133 1.66 4.81 20.50
C ARG A 133 1.44 6.16 19.84
N TYR A 134 0.73 6.21 18.71
CA TYR A 134 0.53 7.41 17.90
C TYR A 134 -0.96 7.69 17.68
N PRO A 135 -1.71 8.06 18.75
CA PRO A 135 -3.16 8.21 18.70
C PRO A 135 -3.65 9.34 17.78
N GLN A 136 -2.77 10.25 17.36
CA GLN A 136 -3.05 11.31 16.39
C GLN A 136 -3.09 10.83 14.93
N ILE A 137 -2.49 9.67 14.63
CA ILE A 137 -2.37 9.16 13.26
C ILE A 137 -3.62 8.37 12.92
N ALA A 138 -4.28 8.71 11.81
CA ALA A 138 -5.23 7.81 11.19
C ALA A 138 -4.49 6.75 10.35
N PHE A 139 -4.60 5.48 10.72
CA PHE A 139 -3.99 4.39 9.97
C PHE A 139 -4.91 3.91 8.83
N ILE A 140 -4.38 3.89 7.61
CA ILE A 140 -5.06 3.35 6.42
C ILE A 140 -4.52 1.94 6.14
N HIS A 141 -5.44 0.98 6.14
CA HIS A 141 -5.12 -0.42 5.84
C HIS A 141 -5.20 -0.69 4.33
N PHE A 142 -4.22 -1.44 3.82
CA PHE A 142 -4.15 -1.87 2.43
C PHE A 142 -4.30 -3.38 2.35
N SER A 143 -5.28 -3.86 1.58
CA SER A 143 -5.39 -5.29 1.29
C SER A 143 -4.26 -5.78 0.38
N ALA A 144 -3.93 -7.07 0.50
CA ALA A 144 -2.99 -7.71 -0.40
C ALA A 144 -3.60 -7.81 -1.81
N PRO A 145 -2.95 -7.26 -2.86
CA PRO A 145 -3.55 -7.25 -4.19
C PRO A 145 -3.57 -8.65 -4.79
N ILE A 146 -4.69 -9.01 -5.41
CA ILE A 146 -4.84 -10.26 -6.16
C ILE A 146 -4.31 -10.10 -7.59
N ARG A 147 -3.92 -11.20 -8.22
CA ARG A 147 -3.38 -11.20 -9.58
C ARG A 147 -4.40 -11.77 -10.56
N SER A 148 -4.54 -11.15 -11.73
CA SER A 148 -5.31 -11.73 -12.83
C SER A 148 -4.61 -12.97 -13.40
N GLN A 149 -5.37 -13.80 -14.13
CA GLN A 149 -4.75 -14.84 -14.95
C GLN A 149 -3.83 -14.21 -16.01
N PRO A 150 -2.70 -14.84 -16.35
CA PRO A 150 -1.88 -14.37 -17.44
C PRO A 150 -2.67 -14.31 -18.75
N VAL A 151 -2.74 -13.11 -19.34
CA VAL A 151 -3.43 -12.86 -20.60
C VAL A 151 -2.55 -13.28 -21.79
N GLY A 152 -3.15 -13.94 -22.78
CA GLY A 152 -2.52 -14.34 -24.05
C GLY A 152 -2.22 -15.83 -24.18
N LEU A 153 -2.49 -16.39 -25.36
CA LEU A 153 -2.37 -17.83 -25.70
C LEU A 153 -1.07 -18.48 -25.22
N LYS A 154 0.08 -17.82 -25.43
CA LYS A 154 1.40 -18.34 -25.02
C LYS A 154 1.54 -18.45 -23.50
N LYS A 155 1.02 -17.46 -22.74
CA LYS A 155 1.08 -17.47 -21.28
C LYS A 155 0.07 -18.46 -20.70
N GLN A 156 -1.09 -18.60 -21.33
CA GLN A 156 -2.09 -19.60 -20.95
C GLN A 156 -1.60 -21.03 -21.19
N LEU A 157 -1.00 -21.33 -22.34
CA LEU A 157 -0.40 -22.64 -22.62
C LEU A 157 0.73 -22.97 -21.63
N LYS A 158 1.60 -21.99 -21.32
CA LYS A 158 2.64 -22.15 -20.31
C LYS A 158 2.07 -22.47 -18.93
N ASN A 159 0.97 -21.81 -18.54
CA ASN A 159 0.29 -22.10 -17.27
C ASN A 159 -0.38 -23.47 -17.26
N PHE A 160 -1.01 -23.88 -18.37
CA PHE A 160 -1.58 -25.22 -18.51
C PHE A 160 -0.53 -26.32 -18.34
N ILE A 161 0.64 -26.17 -19.00
CA ILE A 161 1.77 -27.10 -18.84
C ILE A 161 2.27 -27.12 -17.39
N LYS A 162 2.41 -25.95 -16.74
CA LYS A 162 2.82 -25.85 -15.33
C LYS A 162 1.82 -26.56 -14.40
N SER A 163 0.53 -26.33 -14.58
CA SER A 163 -0.54 -26.97 -13.80
C SER A 163 -0.50 -28.48 -13.95
N ARG A 164 -0.27 -29.01 -15.17
CA ARG A 164 -0.13 -30.46 -15.39
C ARG A 164 1.13 -31.07 -14.75
N LEU A 165 2.17 -30.27 -14.55
CA LEU A 165 3.40 -30.64 -13.84
C LEU A 165 3.28 -30.47 -12.32
N GLY A 166 2.08 -30.23 -11.80
CA GLY A 166 1.85 -29.98 -10.37
C GLY A 166 2.47 -28.66 -9.88
N ARG A 167 2.91 -27.77 -10.78
CA ARG A 167 3.38 -26.44 -10.41
C ARG A 167 2.17 -25.53 -10.25
N PRO A 168 1.90 -25.09 -9.02
CA PRO A 168 0.59 -24.56 -8.73
C PRO A 168 0.46 -23.13 -9.30
N GLY A 169 -0.77 -22.75 -9.65
CA GLY A 169 -1.10 -21.57 -10.47
C GLY A 169 -1.21 -20.27 -9.68
N VAL A 170 -1.70 -19.20 -10.33
CA VAL A 170 -1.94 -17.89 -9.69
C VAL A 170 -3.10 -17.94 -8.69
N TRP A 171 -4.00 -18.92 -8.84
CA TRP A 171 -5.23 -19.03 -8.04
C TRP A 171 -4.97 -19.41 -6.60
N GLU A 172 -4.11 -20.38 -6.36
CA GLU A 172 -3.77 -20.84 -5.00
C GLU A 172 -3.05 -19.74 -4.22
N ASP A 173 -2.22 -18.92 -4.89
CA ASP A 173 -1.67 -17.73 -4.26
C ASP A 173 -2.76 -16.69 -3.97
N ASN A 174 -3.72 -16.50 -4.86
CA ASN A 174 -4.82 -15.54 -4.65
C ASN A 174 -5.77 -15.98 -3.54
N PHE A 175 -6.05 -17.28 -3.40
CA PHE A 175 -6.84 -17.80 -2.28
C PHE A 175 -6.19 -17.42 -0.96
N LYS A 176 -4.87 -17.63 -0.85
CA LYS A 176 -4.11 -17.26 0.35
C LYS A 176 -4.14 -15.74 0.63
N ARG A 177 -4.10 -14.90 -0.41
CA ARG A 177 -4.19 -13.42 -0.28
C ARG A 177 -5.55 -12.89 0.15
N GLN A 178 -6.61 -13.71 0.09
CA GLN A 178 -7.99 -13.31 0.39
C GLN A 178 -8.49 -13.90 1.72
N GLU A 179 -7.63 -14.53 2.51
CA GLU A 179 -8.05 -15.21 3.75
C GLU A 179 -8.52 -14.22 4.84
N TYR A 180 -8.03 -12.97 4.81
CA TYR A 180 -8.31 -11.90 5.77
C TYR A 180 -8.48 -10.57 5.02
#